data_AF-A0A838JAL6-F1
#
_entry.id   AF-A0A838JAL6-F1
#
_cell.length_a   1.000
_cell.length_b   1.000
_cell.length_c   1.000
_cell.angle_alpha   90.00
_cell.angle_beta   90.00
_cell.angle_gamma   90.00
#
_symmetry.space_group_name_H-M   'P 1'
#
loop_
_entity.id
_entity.type
_entity.pdbx_description
1 polymer ?
#
loop_
_entity_poly.entity_id
_entity_poly.type
_entity_poly.pdbx_seq_one_letter_code
_entity_poly.pdbx_strand_id
1 'polypeptide(L)'
;RSNPQVGLCVDDENPPFAYALLEGIATLLDDQEQLKLWATRIASRYMGSDLAEAYGNRNAVPGELVVRVTLNKVIFKDKVAD
;
A
#
# COMPACT_ATOMS: atom_id res chain seq x y z
N ARG A 1 9.25 15.41 8.66
CA ARG A 1 10.27 14.34 8.58
C ARG A 1 11.29 14.73 7.51
N SER A 2 12.59 14.55 7.73
CA SER A 2 13.64 15.16 6.88
C SER A 2 13.98 14.38 5.61
N ASN A 3 13.62 13.09 5.50
CA ASN A 3 13.78 12.32 4.27
C ASN A 3 12.49 11.53 3.94
N PRO A 4 11.78 11.86 2.84
CA PRO A 4 10.56 11.16 2.42
C PRO A 4 10.83 9.98 1.48
N GLN A 5 12.09 9.65 1.17
CA GLN A 5 12.43 8.54 0.30
C GLN A 5 12.06 7.19 0.93
N VAL A 6 11.44 6.32 0.15
CA VAL A 6 11.03 4.97 0.57
C VAL A 6 11.36 3.94 -0.52
N GLY A 7 11.59 2.70 -0.08
CA GLY A 7 11.58 1.51 -0.90
C GLY A 7 10.49 0.55 -0.43
N LEU A 8 9.68 0.02 -1.34
CA LEU A 8 8.64 -0.98 -1.10
C LEU A 8 8.96 -2.21 -1.97
N CYS A 9 9.06 -3.38 -1.35
CA CYS A 9 9.20 -4.64 -2.07
C CYS A 9 7.87 -5.40 -2.04
N VAL A 10 7.48 -5.96 -3.17
CA VAL A 10 6.40 -6.93 -3.28
C VAL A 10 7.00 -8.19 -3.90
N ASP A 11 7.05 -9.26 -3.14
CA ASP A 11 7.67 -10.52 -3.52
C ASP A 11 6.67 -11.67 -3.62
N ASP A 12 6.94 -12.60 -4.54
CA ASP A 12 6.38 -13.94 -4.56
C ASP A 12 7.39 -14.87 -3.87
N GLU A 13 7.00 -15.34 -2.69
CA GLU A 13 7.82 -16.20 -1.84
C GLU A 13 7.90 -17.65 -2.34
N ASN A 14 7.33 -17.99 -3.51
CA ASN A 14 7.38 -19.34 -4.08
C ASN A 14 8.44 -19.45 -5.19
N PRO A 15 9.27 -20.52 -5.19
CA PRO A 15 10.16 -20.80 -6.31
C PRO A 15 9.40 -21.13 -7.62
N PRO A 16 9.94 -20.72 -8.80
CA PRO A 16 11.08 -19.82 -8.93
C PRO A 16 10.69 -18.39 -8.55
N PHE A 17 11.47 -17.78 -7.63
CA PHE A 17 11.04 -16.56 -6.93
C PHE A 17 10.95 -15.36 -7.88
N ALA A 18 10.08 -14.41 -7.53
CA ALA A 18 9.93 -13.15 -8.24
C ALA A 18 9.70 -11.98 -7.27
N TYR A 19 10.10 -10.77 -7.67
CA TYR A 19 9.81 -9.55 -6.90
C TYR A 19 9.70 -8.30 -7.77
N ALA A 20 8.99 -7.32 -7.23
CA ALA A 20 8.98 -5.93 -7.68
C ALA A 20 9.50 -5.02 -6.57
N LEU A 21 10.58 -4.28 -6.83
CA LEU A 21 11.09 -3.24 -5.94
C LEU A 21 10.68 -1.87 -6.47
N LEU A 22 9.95 -1.12 -5.65
CA LEU A 22 9.43 0.20 -5.94
C LEU A 22 10.16 1.23 -5.07
N GLU A 23 10.86 2.18 -5.69
CA GLU A 23 11.53 3.30 -5.01
C GLU A 23 10.76 4.60 -5.30
N GLY A 24 10.56 5.45 -4.28
CA GLY A 24 9.77 6.67 -4.46
C GLY A 24 9.79 7.63 -3.27
N ILE A 25 8.90 8.62 -3.34
CA ILE A 25 8.72 9.66 -2.32
C ILE A 25 7.37 9.46 -1.64
N ALA A 26 7.38 9.28 -0.31
CA ALA A 26 6.18 9.14 0.50
C ALA A 26 5.61 10.50 0.92
N THR A 27 4.30 10.65 0.75
CA THR A 27 3.49 11.72 1.33
C THR A 27 2.51 11.10 2.31
N LEU A 28 2.41 11.70 3.50
CA LEU A 28 1.45 11.29 4.52
C LEU A 28 0.20 12.17 4.39
N LEU A 29 -0.96 11.54 4.30
CA LEU A 29 -2.26 12.19 4.26
C LEU A 29 -3.06 11.74 5.48
N ASP A 30 -3.59 12.68 6.24
CA ASP A 30 -4.36 12.46 7.46
C ASP A 30 -5.80 12.97 7.35
N ASP A 31 -6.22 13.41 6.16
CA ASP A 31 -7.59 13.87 5.95
C ASP A 31 -8.59 12.72 5.96
N GLN A 32 -9.72 12.97 6.60
CA GLN A 32 -10.74 11.97 6.88
C GLN A 32 -11.36 11.38 5.60
N GLU A 33 -11.46 12.15 4.51
CA GLU A 33 -12.04 11.71 3.25
C GLU A 33 -11.11 10.72 2.53
N GLN A 34 -9.81 11.02 2.43
CA GLN A 34 -8.83 10.08 1.88
C GLN A 34 -8.74 8.82 2.73
N LEU A 35 -8.73 8.95 4.06
CA LEU A 35 -8.72 7.80 4.97
C LEU A 35 -9.91 6.88 4.70
N LYS A 36 -11.13 7.42 4.69
CA LYS A 36 -12.34 6.62 4.43
C LYS A 36 -12.34 6.01 3.03
N LEU A 37 -11.94 6.76 2.02
CA LEU A 37 -11.84 6.27 0.64
C LEU A 37 -10.92 5.06 0.53
N TRP A 38 -9.68 5.18 1.04
CA TRP A 38 -8.68 4.12 0.91
C TRP A 38 -8.95 2.95 1.84
N ALA A 39 -9.36 3.19 3.09
CA ALA A 39 -9.76 2.14 4.01
C ALA A 39 -10.90 1.27 3.44
N THR A 40 -11.92 1.89 2.84
CA THR A 40 -13.05 1.17 2.22
C THR A 40 -12.61 0.37 1.00
N ARG A 41 -11.77 0.95 0.12
CA ARG A 41 -11.26 0.25 -1.08
C ARG A 41 -10.39 -0.96 -0.71
N ILE A 42 -9.52 -0.80 0.29
CA ILE A 42 -8.68 -1.88 0.81
C ILE A 42 -9.56 -2.96 1.45
N ALA A 43 -10.52 -2.57 2.29
CA ALA A 43 -11.45 -3.50 2.90
C ALA A 43 -12.25 -4.29 1.85
N SER A 44 -12.76 -3.64 0.80
CA SER A 44 -13.46 -4.33 -0.29
C SER A 44 -12.58 -5.39 -0.97
N ARG A 45 -11.27 -5.15 -1.09
CA ARG A 45 -10.33 -6.09 -1.71
C ARG A 45 -10.07 -7.31 -0.83
N TYR A 46 -9.93 -7.12 0.48
CA TYR A 46 -9.48 -8.18 1.39
C TYR A 46 -10.59 -8.85 2.19
N MET A 47 -11.67 -8.11 2.51
CA MET A 47 -12.79 -8.58 3.32
C MET A 47 -14.07 -8.82 2.48
N GLY A 48 -14.09 -8.35 1.23
CA GLY A 48 -15.26 -8.40 0.35
C GLY A 48 -16.13 -7.13 0.41
N SER A 49 -17.01 -6.97 -0.57
CA SER A 49 -17.88 -5.78 -0.72
C SER A 49 -18.79 -5.56 0.49
N ASP A 50 -19.34 -6.63 1.04
CA ASP A 50 -20.36 -6.57 2.08
C ASP A 50 -19.81 -6.02 3.41
N LEU A 51 -18.50 -6.19 3.64
CA LEU A 51 -17.80 -5.69 4.82
C LEU A 51 -17.03 -4.39 4.57
N ALA A 52 -16.99 -3.90 3.33
CA ALA A 52 -16.13 -2.79 2.93
C ALA A 52 -16.42 -1.50 3.71
N GLU A 53 -17.69 -1.12 3.85
CA GLU A 53 -18.07 0.11 4.56
C GLU A 53 -17.81 0.02 6.07
N ALA A 54 -18.12 -1.12 6.68
CA ALA A 54 -17.89 -1.33 8.11
C ALA A 54 -16.40 -1.20 8.47
N TYR A 55 -15.53 -1.84 7.69
CA TYR A 55 -14.09 -1.75 7.88
C TYR A 55 -13.52 -0.40 7.43
N GLY A 56 -14.11 0.23 6.42
CA GLY A 56 -13.79 1.59 6.00
C GLY A 56 -13.98 2.60 7.12
N ASN A 57 -15.13 2.57 7.78
CA ASN A 57 -15.43 3.44 8.93
C ASN A 57 -14.57 3.09 10.16
N ARG A 58 -14.27 1.80 10.38
CA ARG A 58 -13.44 1.35 11.51
C ARG A 58 -11.98 1.81 11.40
N ASN A 59 -11.43 1.79 10.19
CA ASN A 59 -10.00 2.02 9.95
C ASN A 59 -9.69 3.47 9.52
N ALA A 60 -10.70 4.32 9.36
CA ALA A 60 -10.55 5.74 9.08
C ALA A 60 -10.84 6.55 10.35
N VAL A 61 -9.96 6.47 11.34
CA VAL A 61 -10.11 7.17 12.63
C VAL A 61 -8.96 8.16 12.85
N PRO A 62 -9.14 9.18 13.72
CA PRO A 62 -8.08 10.14 14.00
C PRO A 62 -6.79 9.46 14.47
N GLY A 63 -5.66 9.85 13.87
CA GLY A 63 -4.34 9.26 14.13
C GLY A 63 -3.88 8.27 13.05
N GLU A 64 -4.78 7.79 12.20
CA GLU A 64 -4.44 6.96 11.03
C GLU A 64 -3.91 7.80 9.87
N LEU A 65 -3.16 7.17 8.97
CA LEU A 65 -2.55 7.82 7.81
C LEU A 65 -2.74 7.01 6.53
N VAL A 66 -3.03 7.70 5.43
CA VAL A 66 -2.77 7.17 4.09
C VAL A 66 -1.35 7.55 3.69
N VAL A 67 -0.52 6.55 3.42
CA VAL A 67 0.80 6.75 2.84
C VAL A 67 0.69 6.63 1.32
N ARG A 68 0.89 7.75 0.63
CA ARG A 68 0.94 7.78 -0.84
C ARG A 68 2.38 7.85 -1.30
N VAL A 69 2.81 6.90 -2.13
CA VAL A 69 4.16 6.88 -2.69
C VAL A 69 4.11 7.29 -4.16
N THR A 70 4.77 8.40 -4.51
CA THR A 70 5.04 8.76 -5.91
C THR A 70 6.30 8.02 -6.33
N LEU A 71 6.15 7.09 -7.28
CA LEU A 71 7.23 6.22 -7.73
C LEU A 71 8.21 6.97 -8.63
N ASN A 72 9.50 6.79 -8.35
CA ASN A 72 10.59 7.32 -9.17
C ASN A 72 11.25 6.22 -10.00
N LYS A 73 11.25 4.98 -9.48
CA LYS A 73 11.89 3.83 -10.11
C LYS A 73 11.18 2.55 -9.70
N VAL A 74 11.06 1.64 -10.66
CA VAL A 74 10.49 0.30 -10.44
C VAL A 74 11.43 -0.72 -11.07
N ILE A 75 11.81 -1.74 -10.31
CA ILE A 75 12.64 -2.86 -10.74
C ILE A 75 11.81 -4.13 -10.61
N PHE A 76 11.82 -4.96 -11.65
CA PHE A 76 11.23 -6.29 -11.63
C PHE A 76 12.32 -7.34 -11.82
N LYS A 77 12.22 -8.44 -11.07
CA LYS A 77 13.01 -9.64 -11.28
C LYS A 77 12.10 -10.86 -11.16
N ASP A 78 12.23 -11.77 -12.09
CA ASP A 78 11.61 -13.09 -12.09
C ASP A 78 12.69 -14.17 -12.17
N LYS A 79 12.28 -15.43 -11.95
CA LYS A 79 13.14 -16.61 -12.07
C LYS A 79 14.40 -16.54 -11.23
N VAL A 80 14.31 -15.93 -10.06
CA VAL A 80 15.42 -15.93 -9.13
C VAL A 80 15.55 -17.35 -8.58
N ALA A 81 16.77 -17.88 -8.66
CA ALA A 81 17.10 -19.26 -8.29
C ALA A 81 16.41 -20.36 -9.13
N ASP A 82 16.10 -20.07 -10.39
CA ASP A 82 15.88 -21.08 -11.45
C ASP A 82 17.22 -21.67 -11.94
#